data_AF-A0A9Q9SD22-F1
#
_entry.id   AF-A0A9Q9SD22-F1
#
_cell.length_a   1.000
_cell.length_b   1.000
_cell.length_c   1.000
_cell.angle_alpha   90.00
_cell.angle_beta   90.00
_cell.angle_gamma   90.00
#
_symmetry.space_group_name_H-M   'P 1'
#
loop_
_entity.id
_entity.type
_entity.pdbx_description
1 polymer ?
#
loop_
_entity_poly.entity_id
_entity_poly.type
_entity_poly.pdbx_seq_one_letter_code
_entity_poly.pdbx_strand_id
1 'polypeptide(L)'
;MPGMGIVHEGLGKGNLWIYNDLLVWCYGYAADPVAFQDCAKQRDSRQYHPTVQKNLMRQQWAADVVPKCPVINEASASMDDAGSGKFLGSNSENPGYFKWTPRVSIGFNLVKQWEETTDSTFKNNFAFNHLWVMAQHEQGEVLQGLIYNDTKFIGKLKFQRTMDQATSSEKWWAAPARAFHALIPPLQLSFTAQDETSDMKYRSNAPKDLILEDYKQRMAWIKDTGKLFHFLMQKQRNYMLSELKAIAAMGGLT
;
A
#
# COMPACT_ATOMS: atom_id res chain seq x y z
N MET A 1 -15.05 -18.42 -14.04
CA MET A 1 -16.38 -17.75 -13.95
C MET A 1 -16.27 -16.34 -14.50
N PRO A 2 -17.16 -15.89 -15.39
CA PRO A 2 -17.10 -14.54 -15.95
C PRO A 2 -17.31 -13.49 -14.83
N GLY A 3 -16.33 -12.61 -14.61
CA GLY A 3 -16.44 -11.49 -13.65
C GLY A 3 -15.60 -11.60 -12.37
N MET A 4 -15.00 -12.75 -12.07
CA MET A 4 -14.04 -12.93 -10.96
C MET A 4 -12.70 -12.19 -11.21
N GLY A 5 -12.40 -11.89 -12.48
CA GLY A 5 -11.17 -11.21 -12.89
C GLY A 5 -11.03 -9.78 -12.38
N ILE A 6 -12.09 -8.97 -12.33
CA ILE A 6 -11.95 -7.50 -12.10
C ILE A 6 -11.39 -7.17 -10.72
N VAL A 7 -11.82 -7.87 -9.65
CA VAL A 7 -11.32 -7.60 -8.30
C VAL A 7 -9.87 -8.07 -8.16
N HIS A 8 -9.57 -9.29 -8.62
CA HIS A 8 -8.22 -9.85 -8.58
C HIS A 8 -7.24 -9.06 -9.47
N GLU A 9 -7.65 -8.66 -10.68
CA GLU A 9 -6.90 -7.78 -11.57
C GLU A 9 -6.70 -6.39 -10.95
N GLY A 10 -7.71 -5.85 -10.28
CA GLY A 10 -7.60 -4.59 -9.55
C GLY A 10 -6.55 -4.66 -8.45
N LEU A 11 -6.62 -5.68 -7.58
CA LEU A 11 -5.63 -5.89 -6.52
C LEU A 11 -4.23 -6.17 -7.08
N GLY A 12 -4.11 -6.97 -8.13
CA GLY A 12 -2.85 -7.22 -8.84
C GLY A 12 -2.27 -5.96 -9.46
N LYS A 13 -3.10 -5.11 -10.08
CA LYS A 13 -2.71 -3.78 -10.57
C LYS A 13 -2.18 -2.92 -9.41
N GLY A 14 -2.89 -2.87 -8.29
CA GLY A 14 -2.47 -2.14 -7.10
C GLY A 14 -1.08 -2.56 -6.61
N ASN A 15 -0.88 -3.86 -6.39
CA ASN A 15 0.38 -4.41 -5.89
C ASN A 15 1.56 -4.13 -6.84
N LEU A 16 1.37 -4.35 -8.15
CA LEU A 16 2.40 -4.11 -9.15
C LEU A 16 2.85 -2.64 -9.17
N TRP A 17 1.91 -1.71 -9.10
CA TRP A 17 2.21 -0.29 -9.26
C TRP A 17 2.69 0.37 -7.97
N ILE A 18 2.27 -0.09 -6.78
CA ILE A 18 2.96 0.26 -5.53
C ILE A 18 4.43 -0.15 -5.61
N TYR A 19 4.71 -1.37 -6.06
CA TYR A 19 6.09 -1.87 -6.15
C TYR A 19 6.96 -1.00 -7.06
N ASN A 20 6.46 -0.63 -8.25
CA ASN A 20 7.19 0.22 -9.19
C ASN A 20 7.38 1.66 -8.68
N ASP A 21 6.46 2.19 -7.86
CA ASP A 21 6.62 3.50 -7.25
C ASP A 21 7.59 3.44 -6.05
N LEU A 22 7.21 2.69 -5.01
CA LEU A 22 7.81 2.73 -3.68
C LEU A 22 9.23 2.18 -3.64
N LEU A 23 9.46 1.02 -4.27
CA LEU A 23 10.74 0.31 -4.14
C LEU A 23 11.91 1.19 -4.59
N VAL A 24 11.71 1.96 -5.66
CA VAL A 24 12.76 2.82 -6.23
C VAL A 24 13.17 3.90 -5.23
N TRP A 25 12.23 4.43 -4.44
CA TRP A 25 12.56 5.39 -3.39
C TRP A 25 13.40 4.74 -2.29
N CYS A 26 12.97 3.58 -1.79
CA CYS A 26 13.68 2.85 -0.74
C CYS A 26 15.08 2.42 -1.20
N TYR A 27 15.19 1.90 -2.42
CA TYR A 27 16.46 1.49 -3.02
C TYR A 27 17.40 2.68 -3.20
N GLY A 28 16.91 3.80 -3.75
CA GLY A 28 17.71 5.00 -3.95
C GLY A 28 18.29 5.53 -2.63
N TYR A 29 17.45 5.62 -1.59
CA TYR A 29 17.92 6.05 -0.26
C TYR A 29 18.92 5.08 0.33
N ALA A 30 18.65 3.77 0.28
CA ALA A 30 19.55 2.76 0.83
C ALA A 30 20.90 2.68 0.12
N ALA A 31 20.94 2.99 -1.18
CA ALA A 31 22.16 3.00 -1.98
C ALA A 31 23.06 4.19 -1.66
N ASP A 32 22.49 5.40 -1.61
CA ASP A 32 23.20 6.63 -1.25
C ASP A 32 22.20 7.69 -0.76
N PRO A 33 22.07 7.89 0.57
CA PRO A 33 21.17 8.89 1.12
C PRO A 33 21.48 10.32 0.69
N VAL A 34 22.74 10.66 0.42
CA VAL A 34 23.15 12.02 0.02
C VAL A 34 22.71 12.26 -1.42
N ALA A 35 23.10 11.38 -2.34
CA ALA A 35 22.68 11.49 -3.73
C ALA A 35 21.15 11.39 -3.89
N PHE A 36 20.48 10.60 -3.04
CA PHE A 36 19.03 10.54 -3.00
C PHE A 36 18.41 11.91 -2.71
N GLN A 37 18.89 12.65 -1.70
CA GLN A 37 18.33 13.97 -1.38
C GLN A 37 18.52 14.99 -2.51
N ASP A 38 19.64 14.92 -3.23
CA ASP A 38 19.95 15.82 -4.33
C ASP A 38 19.13 15.51 -5.59
N CYS A 39 18.82 14.23 -5.82
CA CYS A 39 18.26 13.75 -7.08
C CYS A 39 16.77 13.36 -7.00
N ALA A 40 16.23 12.98 -5.84
CA ALA A 40 14.91 12.36 -5.76
C ALA A 40 13.76 13.25 -6.27
N LYS A 41 13.89 14.57 -6.10
CA LYS A 41 12.94 15.57 -6.63
C LYS A 41 12.92 15.64 -8.15
N GLN A 42 13.97 15.16 -8.81
CA GLN A 42 14.09 15.13 -10.27
C GLN A 42 13.48 13.86 -10.88
N ARG A 43 13.04 12.89 -10.07
CA ARG A 43 12.45 11.65 -10.57
C ARG A 43 11.23 11.98 -11.43
N ASP A 44 11.30 11.60 -12.70
CA ASP A 44 10.22 11.68 -13.68
C ASP A 44 10.41 10.54 -14.67
N SER A 45 9.44 9.63 -14.77
CA SER A 45 9.55 8.43 -15.59
C SER A 45 9.66 8.72 -17.10
N ARG A 46 9.39 9.94 -17.53
CA ARG A 46 9.58 10.39 -18.91
C ARG A 46 11.05 10.65 -19.24
N GLN A 47 11.86 10.91 -18.22
CA GLN A 47 13.29 11.23 -18.34
C GLN A 47 14.18 10.02 -18.04
N TYR A 48 13.59 8.84 -17.78
CA TYR A 48 14.37 7.63 -17.58
C TYR A 48 15.19 7.27 -18.81
N HIS A 49 16.30 6.57 -18.59
CA HIS A 49 17.08 5.99 -19.68
C HIS A 49 16.14 5.20 -20.62
N PRO A 50 16.28 5.30 -21.97
CA PRO A 50 15.31 4.74 -22.92
C PRO A 50 15.00 3.26 -22.69
N THR A 51 16.01 2.45 -22.31
CA THR A 51 15.81 1.02 -21.97
C THR A 51 14.90 0.83 -20.76
N VAL A 52 15.09 1.65 -19.71
CA VAL A 52 14.29 1.58 -18.47
C VAL A 52 12.85 2.01 -18.77
N GLN A 53 12.69 3.11 -19.49
CA GLN A 53 11.37 3.58 -19.92
C GLN A 53 10.64 2.53 -20.78
N LYS A 54 11.34 1.92 -21.75
CA LYS A 54 10.79 0.84 -22.57
C LYS A 54 10.32 -0.35 -21.72
N ASN A 55 11.12 -0.78 -20.74
CA ASN A 55 10.77 -1.89 -19.87
C ASN A 55 9.60 -1.56 -18.94
N LEU A 56 9.57 -0.34 -18.38
CA LEU A 56 8.46 0.17 -17.58
C LEU A 56 7.14 0.14 -18.39
N MET A 57 7.17 0.66 -19.61
CA MET A 57 5.98 0.76 -20.46
C MET A 57 5.51 -0.59 -21.04
N ARG A 58 6.31 -1.65 -20.94
CA ARG A 58 5.91 -3.03 -21.30
C ARG A 58 5.09 -3.72 -20.21
N GLN A 59 5.10 -3.20 -18.98
CA GLN A 59 4.34 -3.80 -17.89
C GLN A 59 2.83 -3.61 -18.10
N GLN A 60 2.03 -4.51 -17.52
CA GLN A 60 0.58 -4.46 -17.65
C GLN A 60 0.03 -3.16 -17.06
N TRP A 61 -0.92 -2.52 -17.78
CA TRP A 61 -1.56 -1.24 -17.43
C TRP A 61 -0.66 0.01 -17.46
N ALA A 62 0.60 -0.07 -17.91
CA ALA A 62 1.54 1.06 -17.83
C ALA A 62 1.05 2.35 -18.51
N ALA A 63 0.47 2.21 -19.72
CA ALA A 63 -0.07 3.36 -20.46
C ALA A 63 -1.20 4.10 -19.71
N ASP A 64 -1.95 3.41 -18.86
CA ASP A 64 -3.02 3.99 -18.05
C ASP A 64 -2.50 4.54 -16.71
N VAL A 65 -1.60 3.80 -16.05
CA VAL A 65 -1.18 4.08 -14.68
C VAL A 65 -0.08 5.14 -14.60
N VAL A 66 0.98 5.01 -15.41
CA VAL A 66 2.17 5.86 -15.30
C VAL A 66 1.83 7.35 -15.36
N PRO A 67 0.99 7.85 -16.30
CA PRO A 67 0.67 9.27 -16.38
C PRO A 67 -0.16 9.83 -15.21
N LYS A 68 -0.73 8.95 -14.37
CA LYS A 68 -1.69 9.30 -13.32
C LYS A 68 -1.17 9.03 -11.91
N CYS A 69 -0.01 8.40 -11.77
CA CYS A 69 0.49 7.92 -10.50
C CYS A 69 1.87 8.51 -10.18
N PRO A 70 2.08 9.08 -8.98
CA PRO A 70 1.08 9.29 -7.91
C PRO A 70 0.12 10.45 -8.22
N VAL A 71 -0.89 10.64 -7.36
CA VAL A 71 -1.74 11.84 -7.26
C VAL A 71 -1.49 12.57 -5.94
N ILE A 72 -1.94 13.83 -5.80
CA ILE A 72 -1.93 14.54 -4.51
C ILE A 72 -3.32 14.48 -3.89
N ASN A 73 -3.39 13.99 -2.65
CA ASN A 73 -4.62 13.93 -1.87
C ASN A 73 -4.59 14.99 -0.76
N GLU A 74 -5.77 15.36 -0.29
CA GLU A 74 -5.92 16.18 0.92
C GLU A 74 -5.16 15.54 2.10
N ALA A 75 -4.22 16.30 2.65
CA ALA A 75 -3.54 15.94 3.88
C ALA A 75 -4.40 16.32 5.09
N SER A 76 -4.37 15.50 6.14
CA SER A 76 -4.92 15.94 7.42
C SER A 76 -3.98 16.96 8.07
N ALA A 77 -4.53 17.86 8.87
CA ALA A 77 -3.76 18.76 9.72
C ALA A 77 -3.02 18.01 10.84
N SER A 78 -3.47 16.80 11.18
CA SER A 78 -2.82 15.93 12.16
C SER A 78 -2.05 14.82 11.47
N MET A 79 -0.81 14.57 11.91
CA MET A 79 -0.03 13.41 11.47
C MET A 79 -0.74 12.09 11.80
N ASP A 80 -1.62 12.07 12.81
CA ASP A 80 -2.35 10.87 13.22
C ASP A 80 -3.52 10.49 12.31
N ASP A 81 -3.96 11.38 11.44
CA ASP A 81 -5.11 11.18 10.57
C ASP A 81 -4.66 11.10 9.11
N ALA A 82 -5.19 10.11 8.38
CA ALA A 82 -4.87 9.91 6.98
C ALA A 82 -5.58 10.93 6.06
N GLY A 83 -6.51 11.71 6.60
CA GLY A 83 -7.33 12.67 5.86
C GLY A 83 -8.54 12.03 5.21
N SER A 84 -9.11 12.71 4.21
CA SER A 84 -10.31 12.24 3.51
C SER A 84 -10.01 11.27 2.36
N GLY A 85 -8.75 11.23 1.88
CA GLY A 85 -8.38 10.53 0.65
C GLY A 85 -8.90 11.20 -0.61
N LYS A 86 -9.50 12.39 -0.50
CA LYS A 86 -10.02 13.15 -1.62
C LYS A 86 -8.87 13.72 -2.44
N PHE A 87 -8.94 13.55 -3.75
CA PHE A 87 -8.02 14.21 -4.68
C PHE A 87 -8.25 15.71 -4.70
N LEU A 88 -7.16 16.47 -4.71
CA LEU A 88 -7.20 17.92 -4.76
C LEU A 88 -7.64 18.48 -6.14
N GLY A 89 -7.96 17.59 -7.09
CA GLY A 89 -8.59 17.92 -8.37
C GLY A 89 -7.60 18.08 -9.53
N SER A 90 -8.09 18.37 -10.72
CA SER A 90 -7.28 18.56 -11.94
C SER A 90 -6.41 19.82 -11.94
N ASN A 91 -6.68 20.76 -11.02
CA ASN A 91 -5.98 22.04 -10.91
C ASN A 91 -4.83 22.00 -9.89
N SER A 92 -4.77 20.98 -9.03
CA SER A 92 -3.54 20.65 -8.30
C SER A 92 -2.58 19.94 -9.25
N GLU A 93 -1.28 20.23 -9.18
CA GLU A 93 -0.27 19.50 -9.96
C GLU A 93 -0.54 18.00 -9.85
N ASN A 94 -0.84 17.35 -10.96
CA ASN A 94 -0.89 15.90 -11.04
C ASN A 94 0.57 15.42 -11.10
N PRO A 95 1.12 14.85 -10.02
CA PRO A 95 2.52 14.46 -9.93
C PRO A 95 2.80 13.14 -10.63
N GLY A 96 1.87 12.62 -11.45
CA GLY A 96 2.06 11.43 -12.28
C GLY A 96 3.43 11.36 -12.96
N TYR A 97 3.79 10.17 -13.45
CA TYR A 97 5.14 9.79 -13.89
C TYR A 97 6.10 9.51 -12.72
N PHE A 98 5.59 8.96 -11.61
CA PHE A 98 6.35 8.59 -10.40
C PHE A 98 7.16 9.75 -9.82
N LYS A 99 6.61 10.97 -9.86
CA LYS A 99 7.31 12.12 -9.31
C LYS A 99 7.24 12.17 -7.80
N TRP A 100 8.17 12.94 -7.26
CA TRP A 100 8.25 13.26 -5.85
C TRP A 100 6.98 13.95 -5.34
N THR A 101 6.42 13.44 -4.24
CA THR A 101 5.26 14.05 -3.56
C THR A 101 5.65 14.61 -2.19
N PRO A 102 4.83 15.50 -1.60
CA PRO A 102 5.03 15.96 -0.23
C PRO A 102 5.12 14.81 0.79
N ARG A 103 4.35 13.73 0.63
CA ARG A 103 4.40 12.58 1.55
C ARG A 103 5.70 11.80 1.44
N VAL A 104 6.20 11.57 0.22
CA VAL A 104 7.53 10.98 0.03
C VAL A 104 8.59 11.84 0.73
N SER A 105 8.50 13.17 0.58
CA SER A 105 9.40 14.10 1.27
C SER A 105 9.37 13.97 2.79
N ILE A 106 8.18 13.95 3.38
CA ILE A 106 8.02 13.80 4.84
C ILE A 106 8.55 12.43 5.27
N GLY A 107 8.20 11.37 4.55
CA GLY A 107 8.60 9.99 4.82
C GLY A 107 10.12 9.84 4.90
N PHE A 108 10.87 10.34 3.92
CA PHE A 108 12.33 10.23 3.92
C PHE A 108 13.02 11.24 4.85
N ASN A 109 12.40 12.38 5.15
CA ASN A 109 12.90 13.27 6.21
C ASN A 109 12.78 12.63 7.60
N LEU A 110 11.77 11.78 7.84
CA LEU A 110 11.64 11.01 9.07
C LEU A 110 12.73 9.92 9.17
N VAL A 111 13.14 9.31 8.06
CA VAL A 111 14.28 8.37 8.04
C VAL A 111 15.56 9.10 8.44
N LYS A 112 15.82 10.28 7.86
CA LYS A 112 16.98 11.09 8.25
C LYS A 112 16.99 11.42 9.75
N GLN A 113 15.86 11.89 10.28
CA GLN A 113 15.73 12.16 11.73
C GLN A 113 15.94 10.91 12.59
N TRP A 114 15.48 9.74 12.11
CA TRP A 114 15.70 8.45 12.76
C TRP A 114 17.19 8.05 12.80
N GLU A 115 17.93 8.34 11.74
CA GLU A 115 19.37 8.07 11.63
C GLU A 115 20.19 9.01 12.52
N GLU A 116 19.84 10.29 12.56
CA GLU A 116 20.55 11.34 13.31
C GLU A 116 20.28 11.29 14.82
N THR A 117 19.10 10.83 15.24
CA THR A 117 18.76 10.78 16.66
C THR A 117 19.43 9.62 17.39
N THR A 118 19.90 9.91 18.61
CA THR A 118 20.42 8.91 19.57
C THR A 118 19.38 8.51 20.61
N ASP A 119 18.29 9.27 20.76
CA ASP A 119 17.23 8.99 21.72
C ASP A 119 16.33 7.86 21.22
N SER A 120 16.21 6.78 22.00
CA SER A 120 15.45 5.60 21.61
C SER A 120 13.94 5.86 21.46
N THR A 121 13.38 6.79 22.22
CA THR A 121 11.95 7.13 22.17
C THR A 121 11.64 7.86 20.88
N PHE A 122 12.42 8.89 20.56
CA PHE A 122 12.29 9.60 19.29
C PHE A 122 12.58 8.68 18.10
N LYS A 123 13.57 7.80 18.21
CA LYS A 123 13.87 6.80 17.18
C LYS A 123 12.67 5.88 16.91
N ASN A 124 11.99 5.39 17.95
CA ASN A 124 10.78 4.60 17.75
C ASN A 124 9.65 5.41 17.10
N ASN A 125 9.43 6.64 17.55
CA ASN A 125 8.40 7.50 16.99
C ASN A 125 8.65 7.84 15.51
N PHE A 126 9.87 8.16 15.12
CA PHE A 126 10.22 8.42 13.72
C PHE A 126 10.03 7.19 12.85
N ALA A 127 10.37 5.99 13.34
CA ALA A 127 10.16 4.76 12.60
C ALA A 127 8.67 4.48 12.34
N PHE A 128 7.80 4.66 13.35
CA PHE A 128 6.36 4.49 13.15
C PHE A 128 5.76 5.58 12.25
N ASN A 129 6.16 6.84 12.45
CA ASN A 129 5.67 7.94 11.63
C ASN A 129 6.08 7.78 10.16
N HIS A 130 7.31 7.30 9.89
CA HIS A 130 7.74 6.95 8.54
C HIS A 130 6.82 5.90 7.93
N LEU A 131 6.61 4.78 8.63
CA LEU A 131 5.71 3.71 8.18
C LEU A 131 4.30 4.24 7.87
N TRP A 132 3.77 5.10 8.74
CA TRP A 132 2.45 5.67 8.58
C TRP A 132 2.34 6.63 7.40
N VAL A 133 3.32 7.52 7.20
CA VAL A 133 3.33 8.46 6.08
C VAL A 133 3.50 7.74 4.74
N MET A 134 4.32 6.70 4.69
CA MET A 134 4.47 5.89 3.47
C MET A 134 3.20 5.09 3.17
N ALA A 135 2.51 4.57 4.19
CA ALA A 135 1.20 3.95 4.00
C ALA A 135 0.15 4.94 3.45
N GLN A 136 0.17 6.20 3.88
CA GLN A 136 -0.70 7.24 3.31
C GLN A 136 -0.37 7.53 1.83
N HIS A 137 0.92 7.56 1.48
CA HIS A 137 1.35 7.69 0.09
C HIS A 137 0.84 6.50 -0.76
N GLU A 138 1.11 5.28 -0.34
CA GLU A 138 0.68 4.08 -1.07
C GLU A 138 -0.84 3.97 -1.18
N GLN A 139 -1.57 4.14 -0.07
CA GLN A 139 -3.00 3.90 -0.03
C GLN A 139 -3.83 5.05 -0.58
N GLY A 140 -3.31 6.27 -0.44
CA GLY A 140 -3.95 7.50 -0.89
C GLY A 140 -3.46 7.94 -2.26
N GLU A 141 -2.18 8.22 -2.40
CA GLU A 141 -1.60 8.85 -3.59
C GLU A 141 -1.39 7.87 -4.74
N VAL A 142 -1.28 6.57 -4.45
CA VAL A 142 -1.16 5.52 -5.47
C VAL A 142 -2.48 4.77 -5.61
N LEU A 143 -2.91 3.99 -4.61
CA LEU A 143 -4.02 3.05 -4.76
C LEU A 143 -5.39 3.71 -4.88
N GLN A 144 -5.64 4.85 -4.23
CA GLN A 144 -6.98 5.44 -4.25
C GLN A 144 -7.42 5.72 -5.69
N GLY A 145 -6.52 6.27 -6.51
CA GLY A 145 -6.84 6.66 -7.89
C GLY A 145 -6.83 5.48 -8.83
N LEU A 146 -5.95 4.53 -8.58
CA LEU A 146 -5.75 3.37 -9.44
C LEU A 146 -6.84 2.32 -9.28
N ILE A 147 -7.29 2.04 -8.05
CA ILE A 147 -8.19 0.92 -7.77
C ILE A 147 -9.44 1.34 -7.00
N TYR A 148 -9.32 2.18 -5.97
CA TYR A 148 -10.45 2.45 -5.07
C TYR A 148 -11.40 3.55 -5.53
N ASN A 149 -11.07 4.26 -6.61
CA ASN A 149 -11.96 5.20 -7.31
C ASN A 149 -12.48 4.65 -8.65
N ASP A 150 -12.06 3.45 -9.05
CA ASP A 150 -12.57 2.80 -10.26
C ASP A 150 -14.03 2.35 -10.04
N THR A 151 -14.96 2.94 -10.77
CA THR A 151 -16.40 2.69 -10.60
C THR A 151 -16.81 1.25 -10.92
N LYS A 152 -16.09 0.57 -11.83
CA LYS A 152 -16.32 -0.85 -12.14
C LYS A 152 -15.85 -1.71 -10.98
N PHE A 153 -14.67 -1.41 -10.43
CA PHE A 153 -14.13 -2.10 -9.26
C PHE A 153 -15.06 -1.92 -8.05
N ILE A 154 -15.42 -0.68 -7.71
CA ILE A 154 -16.35 -0.37 -6.61
C ILE A 154 -17.73 -1.00 -6.84
N GLY A 155 -18.27 -0.92 -8.06
CA GLY A 155 -19.56 -1.52 -8.40
C GLY A 155 -19.56 -3.03 -8.16
N LYS A 156 -18.44 -3.71 -8.43
CA LYS A 156 -18.27 -5.13 -8.13
C LYS A 156 -18.14 -5.39 -6.63
N LEU A 157 -17.37 -4.59 -5.89
CA LEU A 157 -17.29 -4.69 -4.43
C LEU A 157 -18.67 -4.51 -3.77
N LYS A 158 -19.45 -3.51 -4.22
CA LYS A 158 -20.81 -3.26 -3.74
C LYS A 158 -21.76 -4.40 -4.06
N PHE A 159 -21.78 -4.87 -5.31
CA PHE A 159 -22.60 -6.01 -5.72
C PHE A 159 -22.28 -7.25 -4.89
N GLN A 160 -20.99 -7.51 -4.65
CA GLN A 160 -20.53 -8.60 -3.80
C GLN A 160 -21.05 -8.45 -2.36
N ARG A 161 -20.85 -7.30 -1.71
CA ARG A 161 -21.35 -7.06 -0.34
C ARG A 161 -22.87 -7.18 -0.23
N THR A 162 -23.63 -6.71 -1.21
CA THR A 162 -25.11 -6.81 -1.20
C THR A 162 -25.56 -8.27 -1.30
N MET A 163 -24.88 -9.10 -2.09
CA MET A 163 -25.17 -10.53 -2.16
C MET A 163 -24.80 -11.26 -0.85
N ASP A 164 -23.73 -10.85 -0.17
CA ASP A 164 -23.35 -11.39 1.15
C ASP A 164 -24.39 -11.03 2.23
N GLN A 165 -24.91 -9.79 2.24
CA GLN A 165 -25.93 -9.37 3.21
C GLN A 165 -27.29 -10.05 2.97
N ALA A 166 -27.68 -10.19 1.70
CA ALA A 166 -28.94 -10.85 1.30
C ALA A 166 -28.98 -12.37 1.60
N THR A 167 -27.83 -12.96 1.94
CA THR A 167 -27.69 -14.39 2.25
C THR A 167 -27.42 -14.67 3.74
N SER A 168 -27.38 -13.62 4.57
CA SER A 168 -27.19 -13.74 6.03
C SER A 168 -28.49 -13.97 6.82
N SER A 169 -29.66 -13.89 6.17
CA SER A 169 -30.95 -14.22 6.77
C SER A 169 -31.49 -15.60 6.30
N GLU A 170 -31.54 -16.55 7.24
CA GLU A 170 -32.44 -17.71 7.31
C GLU A 170 -32.62 -18.69 6.11
N LYS A 171 -31.68 -18.82 5.16
CA LYS A 171 -31.79 -19.87 4.11
C LYS A 171 -30.48 -20.63 3.86
N TRP A 172 -30.27 -21.69 4.66
CA TRP A 172 -29.10 -22.59 4.71
C TRP A 172 -28.79 -23.42 3.44
N TRP A 173 -29.53 -23.28 2.34
CA TRP A 173 -29.31 -24.06 1.10
C TRP A 173 -28.78 -23.25 -0.08
N ALA A 174 -28.62 -21.93 0.03
CA ALA A 174 -28.00 -21.11 -1.00
C ALA A 174 -26.47 -21.05 -0.81
N ALA A 175 -25.79 -22.08 -1.29
CA ALA A 175 -24.33 -22.26 -1.28
C ALA A 175 -23.44 -21.14 -1.91
N PRO A 176 -23.90 -20.16 -2.74
CA PRO A 176 -22.97 -19.24 -3.40
C PRO A 176 -22.26 -18.23 -2.49
N ALA A 177 -22.80 -17.91 -1.31
CA ALA A 177 -22.24 -16.87 -0.42
C ALA A 177 -21.04 -17.33 0.42
N ARG A 178 -21.00 -18.62 0.81
CA ARG A 178 -19.83 -19.21 1.49
C ARG A 178 -18.60 -19.27 0.57
N ALA A 179 -18.82 -19.33 -0.74
CA ALA A 179 -17.75 -19.32 -1.71
C ALA A 179 -17.05 -17.94 -1.81
N PHE A 180 -17.71 -16.82 -1.48
CA PHE A 180 -17.13 -15.48 -1.68
C PHE A 180 -16.23 -14.96 -0.53
N HIS A 181 -16.46 -15.38 0.71
CA HIS A 181 -15.44 -15.27 1.78
C HIS A 181 -14.17 -16.08 1.47
N ALA A 182 -14.27 -17.03 0.53
CA ALA A 182 -13.14 -17.82 0.02
C ALA A 182 -12.57 -17.27 -1.32
N LEU A 183 -13.13 -16.19 -1.89
CA LEU A 183 -12.72 -15.62 -3.18
C LEU A 183 -12.02 -14.27 -3.09
N ILE A 184 -12.22 -13.52 -2.00
CA ILE A 184 -11.22 -12.57 -1.53
C ILE A 184 -10.43 -13.37 -0.50
N PRO A 185 -9.13 -13.70 -0.73
CA PRO A 185 -8.33 -14.31 0.32
C PRO A 185 -8.52 -13.46 1.59
N PRO A 186 -8.64 -14.08 2.78
CA PRO A 186 -8.82 -13.32 4.01
C PRO A 186 -7.87 -12.13 3.96
N LEU A 187 -8.41 -10.90 4.03
CA LEU A 187 -7.62 -9.67 4.01
C LEU A 187 -6.79 -9.68 5.29
N GLN A 188 -5.68 -10.39 5.19
CA GLN A 188 -4.79 -10.76 6.24
C GLN A 188 -3.44 -10.19 5.86
N LEU A 189 -2.94 -9.32 6.71
CA LEU A 189 -1.57 -8.87 6.63
C LEU A 189 -0.76 -9.81 7.53
N SER A 190 0.02 -10.69 6.89
CA SER A 190 0.88 -11.65 7.55
C SER A 190 2.26 -11.05 7.79
N PHE A 191 2.78 -11.18 8.99
CA PHE A 191 4.14 -10.75 9.38
C PHE A 191 5.12 -11.93 9.38
N THR A 192 4.86 -12.86 8.47
CA THR A 192 5.62 -14.09 8.26
C THR A 192 6.03 -14.17 6.79
N ALA A 193 7.03 -15.00 6.49
CA ALA A 193 7.43 -15.31 5.13
C ALA A 193 6.42 -16.21 4.39
N GLN A 194 5.45 -16.81 5.09
CA GLN A 194 4.34 -17.50 4.44
C GLN A 194 3.27 -16.52 3.96
N ASP A 195 2.54 -16.87 2.89
CA ASP A 195 1.41 -16.09 2.35
C ASP A 195 0.36 -15.79 3.43
N GLU A 196 0.07 -16.77 4.30
CA GLU A 196 -0.81 -16.64 5.44
C GLU A 196 -0.25 -17.39 6.66
N THR A 197 -0.64 -16.93 7.85
CA THR A 197 -0.41 -17.62 9.13
C THR A 197 -1.70 -17.74 9.94
N SER A 198 -1.86 -18.83 10.69
CA SER A 198 -2.95 -18.97 11.66
C SER A 198 -2.63 -18.30 13.00
N ASP A 199 -1.35 -18.00 13.25
CA ASP A 199 -0.90 -17.36 14.49
C ASP A 199 -1.39 -15.91 14.55
N MET A 200 -2.33 -15.64 15.46
CA MET A 200 -2.92 -14.32 15.66
C MET A 200 -1.91 -13.27 16.11
N LYS A 201 -0.74 -13.69 16.62
CA LYS A 201 0.33 -12.79 17.06
C LYS A 201 1.05 -12.11 15.89
N TYR A 202 1.12 -12.77 14.74
CA TYR A 202 1.86 -12.32 13.56
C TYR A 202 0.95 -12.03 12.38
N ARG A 203 -0.33 -11.68 12.64
CA ARG A 203 -1.24 -11.26 11.59
C ARG A 203 -2.20 -10.16 12.04
N SER A 204 -2.64 -9.37 11.07
CA SER A 204 -3.76 -8.44 11.22
C SER A 204 -4.84 -8.79 10.21
N ASN A 205 -6.04 -9.08 10.70
CA ASN A 205 -7.20 -9.38 9.86
C ASN A 205 -8.03 -8.11 9.69
N ALA A 206 -8.54 -7.88 8.48
CA ALA A 206 -9.51 -6.83 8.24
C ALA A 206 -10.77 -7.05 9.11
N PRO A 207 -11.34 -5.97 9.69
CA PRO A 207 -12.64 -6.03 10.35
C PRO A 207 -13.72 -6.60 9.41
N LYS A 208 -14.68 -7.34 9.97
CA LYS A 208 -15.73 -8.01 9.17
C LYS A 208 -16.63 -7.02 8.40
N ASP A 209 -16.78 -5.83 8.93
CA ASP A 209 -17.59 -4.74 8.40
C ASP A 209 -16.78 -3.70 7.60
N LEU A 210 -15.48 -3.96 7.37
CA LEU A 210 -14.62 -3.05 6.62
C LEU A 210 -15.14 -2.84 5.20
N ILE A 211 -15.42 -1.59 4.85
CA ILE A 211 -15.65 -1.17 3.46
C ILE A 211 -14.29 -0.82 2.85
N LEU A 212 -13.70 -1.73 2.08
CA LEU A 212 -12.33 -1.58 1.58
C LEU A 212 -12.14 -0.31 0.74
N GLU A 213 -13.12 0.11 -0.07
CA GLU A 213 -13.03 1.35 -0.85
C GLU A 213 -13.23 2.63 -0.03
N ASP A 214 -13.76 2.51 1.20
CA ASP A 214 -13.82 3.64 2.13
C ASP A 214 -12.42 3.93 2.65
N TYR A 215 -11.86 5.05 2.21
CA TYR A 215 -10.50 5.46 2.55
C TYR A 215 -10.28 5.55 4.06
N LYS A 216 -11.23 6.11 4.82
CA LYS A 216 -11.05 6.32 6.27
C LYS A 216 -11.05 5.00 7.00
N GLN A 217 -11.99 4.12 6.68
CA GLN A 217 -12.06 2.79 7.31
C GLN A 217 -10.83 1.96 6.97
N ARG A 218 -10.41 1.95 5.69
CA ARG A 218 -9.20 1.24 5.26
C ARG A 218 -7.95 1.76 5.94
N MET A 219 -7.77 3.08 6.00
CA MET A 219 -6.61 3.68 6.66
C MET A 219 -6.59 3.47 8.17
N ALA A 220 -7.75 3.37 8.83
CA ALA A 220 -7.82 3.00 10.24
C ALA A 220 -7.28 1.58 10.48
N TRP A 221 -7.73 0.60 9.68
CA TRP A 221 -7.22 -0.78 9.76
C TRP A 221 -5.72 -0.87 9.45
N ILE A 222 -5.25 -0.11 8.45
CA ILE A 222 -3.82 -0.05 8.10
C ILE A 222 -2.99 0.58 9.21
N LYS A 223 -3.51 1.61 9.90
CA LYS A 223 -2.84 2.21 11.05
C LYS A 223 -2.65 1.19 12.18
N ASP A 224 -3.70 0.44 12.50
CA ASP A 224 -3.64 -0.57 13.57
C ASP A 224 -2.72 -1.74 13.20
N THR A 225 -2.71 -2.14 11.93
CA THR A 225 -1.72 -3.09 11.40
C THR A 225 -0.30 -2.55 11.55
N GLY A 226 -0.07 -1.28 11.19
CA GLY A 226 1.22 -0.63 11.31
C GLY A 226 1.71 -0.58 12.77
N LYS A 227 0.81 -0.33 13.73
CA LYS A 227 1.14 -0.37 15.17
C LYS A 227 1.57 -1.76 15.60
N LEU A 228 0.88 -2.81 15.13
CA LEU A 228 1.25 -4.20 15.42
C LEU A 228 2.62 -4.54 14.83
N PHE A 229 2.87 -4.23 13.56
CA PHE A 229 4.19 -4.42 12.93
C PHE A 229 5.29 -3.69 13.72
N HIS A 230 5.06 -2.43 14.07
CA HIS A 230 6.00 -1.61 14.83
C HIS A 230 6.29 -2.22 16.22
N PHE A 231 5.25 -2.67 16.93
CA PHE A 231 5.39 -3.37 18.19
C PHE A 231 6.22 -4.65 18.06
N LEU A 232 5.95 -5.47 17.03
CA LEU A 232 6.70 -6.69 16.77
C LEU A 232 8.17 -6.40 16.44
N MET A 233 8.46 -5.36 15.65
CA MET A 233 9.83 -4.93 15.36
C MET A 233 10.59 -4.48 16.61
N GLN A 234 9.90 -3.92 17.62
CA GLN A 234 10.51 -3.55 18.90
C GLN A 234 10.71 -4.74 19.84
N LYS A 235 9.70 -5.60 19.98
CA LYS A 235 9.68 -6.65 21.01
C LYS A 235 10.21 -8.00 20.53
N GLN A 236 10.19 -8.23 19.22
CA GLN A 236 10.50 -9.51 18.58
C GLN A 236 11.37 -9.31 17.33
N ARG A 237 12.29 -8.34 17.41
CA ARG A 237 13.15 -7.91 16.32
C ARG A 237 13.84 -9.07 15.60
N ASN A 238 14.42 -10.02 16.34
CA ASN A 238 15.17 -11.13 15.74
C ASN A 238 14.27 -12.00 14.85
N TYR A 239 13.04 -12.28 15.31
CA TYR A 239 12.05 -13.02 14.54
C TYR A 239 11.61 -12.22 13.30
N MET A 240 11.24 -10.95 13.48
CA MET A 240 10.81 -10.13 12.35
C MET A 240 11.92 -10.00 11.27
N LEU A 241 13.18 -9.83 11.69
CA LEU A 241 14.31 -9.79 10.78
C LEU A 241 14.57 -11.15 10.10
N SER A 242 14.28 -12.29 10.74
CA SER A 242 14.39 -13.59 10.08
C SER A 242 13.31 -13.78 9.02
N GLU A 243 12.08 -13.35 9.28
CA GLU A 243 10.99 -13.39 8.30
C GLU A 243 11.30 -12.48 7.09
N LEU A 244 11.77 -11.26 7.33
CA LEU A 244 12.20 -10.35 6.26
C LEU A 244 13.36 -10.91 5.42
N LYS A 245 14.33 -11.58 6.06
CA LYS A 245 15.42 -12.28 5.36
C LYS A 245 14.91 -13.44 4.51
N ALA A 246 13.95 -14.20 5.02
CA ALA A 246 13.33 -15.30 4.28
C ALA A 246 12.58 -14.77 3.05
N ILE A 247 11.82 -13.67 3.18
CA ILE A 247 11.14 -13.00 2.05
C ILE A 247 12.17 -12.51 1.02
N ALA A 248 13.24 -11.84 1.47
CA ALA A 248 14.29 -11.36 0.58
C ALA A 248 14.98 -12.50 -0.20
N ALA A 249 15.10 -13.68 0.40
CA ALA A 249 15.68 -14.86 -0.23
C ALA A 249 14.76 -15.51 -1.29
N MET A 250 13.45 -15.23 -1.30
CA MET A 250 12.54 -15.79 -2.31
C MET A 250 12.84 -15.32 -3.74
N GLY A 251 13.49 -14.16 -3.88
CA GLY A 251 13.98 -13.65 -5.17
C GLY A 251 15.36 -14.16 -5.56
N GLY A 252 16.04 -14.92 -4.68
CA GLY A 252 17.33 -15.54 -4.97
C GLY A 252 17.14 -16.79 -5.82
N LEU A 253 17.40 -16.67 -7.12
CA LEU A 253 17.57 -17.83 -8.01
C LEU A 253 18.74 -18.69 -7.48
N THR A 254 18.43 -19.90 -7.03
CA THR A 254 19.35 -21.05 -7.12
C THR A 254 19.42 -21.53 -8.56
#